data_AF-A0A941TY21-F1
#
_entry.id   AF-A0A941TY21-F1
#
_cell.length_a   1.000
_cell.length_b   1.000
_cell.length_c   1.000
_cell.angle_alpha   90.00
_cell.angle_beta   90.00
_cell.angle_gamma   90.00
#
_symmetry.space_group_name_H-M   'P 1'
#
loop_
_entity.id
_entity.type
_entity.pdbx_description
1 polymer ?
#
loop_
_entity_poly.entity_id
_entity_poly.type
_entity_poly.pdbx_seq_one_letter_code
_entity_poly.pdbx_strand_id
1 'polypeptide(L)'
;MATPNPMPPMSAEPPPVDETLITYTNIIYALHALAVLVGLTTVHTVVFSFLGSLPSIVAVIMNYVRVSAVRGTFLESHFRWQIRTFWYALLWALVCLLLAFTIVGLVIALPGFLALGIWIIYRVARGWLALRDRRPMYV
;
A
#
# COMPACT_ATOMS: atom_id res chain seq x y z
N MET A 1 26.90 17.60 42.85
CA MET A 1 27.38 17.27 41.50
C MET A 1 26.49 16.14 40.99
N ALA A 2 25.48 16.43 40.17
CA ALA A 2 24.58 15.40 39.63
C ALA A 2 25.30 14.70 38.48
N THR A 3 25.45 13.38 38.57
CA THR A 3 25.97 12.57 37.45
C THR A 3 25.03 12.73 36.25
N PRO A 4 25.54 13.02 35.04
CA PRO A 4 24.71 13.06 33.84
C PRO A 4 24.05 11.69 33.65
N ASN A 5 22.77 11.69 33.29
CA ASN A 5 22.04 10.46 32.97
C ASN A 5 22.77 9.77 31.79
N PRO A 6 23.01 8.45 31.82
CA PRO A 6 23.66 7.76 30.71
C PRO A 6 22.86 7.97 29.42
N MET A 7 23.53 8.36 28.34
CA MET A 7 22.92 8.37 27.01
C MET A 7 22.40 6.96 26.70
N PRO A 8 21.16 6.80 26.21
CA PRO A 8 20.69 5.50 25.73
C PRO A 8 21.70 4.93 24.73
N PRO A 9 21.98 3.62 24.74
CA PRO A 9 22.94 3.04 23.81
C PRO A 9 22.51 3.34 22.38
N MET A 10 23.40 3.96 21.60
CA MET A 10 23.21 4.37 20.20
C MET A 10 23.00 3.17 19.23
N SER A 11 22.80 1.97 19.76
CA SER A 11 22.85 0.68 19.07
C SER A 11 21.67 -0.23 19.42
N ALA A 12 20.50 0.32 19.77
CA ALA A 12 19.30 -0.50 19.88
C ALA A 12 18.96 -1.03 18.47
N GLU A 13 19.49 -2.22 18.17
CA GLU A 13 19.11 -2.99 16.99
C GLU A 13 17.58 -3.07 17.00
N PRO A 14 16.90 -2.68 15.91
CA PRO A 14 15.45 -2.72 15.87
C PRO A 14 14.99 -4.14 16.26
N PRO A 15 13.91 -4.26 17.05
CA PRO A 15 13.50 -5.53 17.60
C PRO A 15 13.38 -6.56 16.46
N PRO A 16 13.87 -7.80 16.65
CA PRO A 16 13.83 -8.82 15.62
C PRO A 16 12.39 -9.01 15.15
N VAL A 17 12.18 -8.85 13.85
CA VAL A 17 10.86 -8.97 13.23
C VAL A 17 10.56 -10.45 13.01
N ASP A 18 9.40 -10.89 13.45
CA ASP A 18 8.92 -12.25 13.20
C ASP A 18 8.80 -12.52 11.68
N GLU A 19 9.47 -13.57 11.20
CA GLU A 19 9.47 -13.99 9.80
C GLU A 19 8.04 -14.30 9.30
N THR A 20 7.14 -14.71 10.20
CA THR A 20 5.73 -14.93 9.88
C THR A 20 5.02 -13.62 9.52
N LEU A 21 5.38 -12.49 10.14
CA LEU A 21 4.83 -11.17 9.81
C LEU A 21 5.39 -10.65 8.49
N ILE A 22 6.65 -10.96 8.16
CA ILE A 22 7.22 -10.68 6.84
C ILE A 22 6.46 -11.47 5.77
N THR A 23 6.21 -12.75 6.02
CA THR A 23 5.41 -13.61 5.12
C THR A 23 3.99 -13.08 4.97
N TYR A 24 3.36 -12.66 6.08
CA TYR A 24 2.03 -12.04 6.08
C TYR A 24 2.00 -10.78 5.20
N THR A 25 3.02 -9.92 5.32
CA THR A 25 3.13 -8.70 4.51
C THR A 25 3.33 -9.01 3.02
N ASN A 26 4.08 -10.07 2.69
CA ASN A 26 4.23 -10.56 1.32
C ASN A 26 2.89 -11.03 0.73
N ILE A 27 2.08 -11.76 1.50
CA ILE A 27 0.75 -12.20 1.07
C ILE A 27 -0.13 -11.00 0.71
N ILE A 28 -0.11 -9.93 1.52
CA ILE A 28 -0.87 -8.72 1.24
C ILE A 28 -0.43 -8.07 -0.08
N TYR A 29 0.88 -7.96 -0.34
CA TYR A 29 1.35 -7.46 -1.63
C TYR A 29 0.96 -8.35 -2.80
N ALA A 30 1.04 -9.68 -2.63
CA ALA A 30 0.63 -10.63 -3.66
C ALA A 30 -0.86 -10.51 -3.99
N LEU A 31 -1.73 -10.32 -3.00
CA LEU A 31 -3.17 -10.11 -3.21
C LEU A 31 -3.45 -8.80 -3.97
N HIS A 32 -2.79 -7.71 -3.61
CA HIS A 32 -2.89 -6.45 -4.34
C HIS A 32 -2.34 -6.56 -5.77
N ALA A 33 -1.22 -7.26 -5.96
CA ALA A 33 -0.64 -7.50 -7.27
C ALA A 33 -1.52 -8.40 -8.15
N LEU A 34 -2.20 -9.39 -7.56
CA LEU A 34 -3.19 -10.21 -8.25
C LEU A 34 -4.35 -9.35 -8.74
N ALA A 35 -4.85 -8.44 -7.91
CA ALA A 35 -5.89 -7.49 -8.31
C ALA A 35 -5.42 -6.58 -9.48
N VAL A 36 -4.17 -6.12 -9.44
CA VAL A 36 -3.56 -5.37 -10.56
C VAL A 36 -3.48 -6.22 -11.83
N LEU A 37 -3.01 -7.46 -11.71
CA LEU A 37 -2.87 -8.39 -12.84
C LEU A 37 -4.21 -8.65 -13.53
N VAL A 38 -5.26 -8.92 -12.75
CA VAL A 38 -6.63 -9.07 -13.27
C VAL A 38 -7.08 -7.82 -14.02
N GLY A 39 -6.75 -6.63 -13.51
CA GLY A 39 -7.09 -5.37 -14.19
C GLY A 39 -6.23 -5.04 -15.42
N LEU A 40 -5.14 -5.77 -15.65
CA LEU A 40 -4.33 -5.65 -16.87
C LEU A 40 -4.76 -6.65 -17.94
N THR A 41 -5.26 -7.83 -17.54
CA THR A 41 -5.54 -8.95 -18.45
C THR A 41 -7.01 -9.13 -18.79
N THR A 42 -7.90 -8.41 -18.10
CA THR A 42 -9.35 -8.48 -18.33
C THR A 42 -9.91 -7.15 -18.84
N VAL A 43 -11.22 -7.11 -19.09
CA VAL A 43 -11.94 -5.90 -19.50
C VAL A 43 -12.06 -4.84 -18.38
N HIS A 44 -11.77 -5.20 -17.13
CA HIS A 44 -11.79 -4.27 -16.00
C HIS A 44 -10.48 -3.48 -15.99
N THR A 45 -10.53 -2.16 -15.83
CA THR A 45 -9.30 -1.37 -15.66
C THR A 45 -8.59 -1.74 -14.36
N VAL A 46 -7.27 -1.49 -14.28
CA VAL A 46 -6.46 -1.67 -13.05
C VAL A 46 -7.13 -1.02 -11.83
N VAL A 47 -7.69 0.17 -11.99
CA VAL A 47 -8.34 0.91 -10.89
C VAL A 47 -9.56 0.15 -10.36
N PHE A 48 -10.47 -0.27 -11.24
CA PHE A 48 -11.69 -0.95 -10.83
C PHE A 48 -11.41 -2.35 -10.29
N SER A 49 -10.49 -3.09 -10.92
CA SER A 49 -10.06 -4.39 -10.40
C SER A 49 -9.40 -4.24 -9.03
N PHE A 50 -8.52 -3.25 -8.84
CA PHE A 50 -7.86 -3.03 -7.56
C PHE A 50 -8.82 -2.61 -6.45
N LEU A 51 -9.85 -1.81 -6.72
CA LEU A 51 -10.78 -1.35 -5.68
C LEU A 51 -11.93 -2.33 -5.41
N GLY A 52 -12.42 -3.01 -6.44
CA GLY A 52 -13.62 -3.86 -6.37
C GLY A 52 -13.36 -5.35 -6.20
N SER A 53 -12.12 -5.82 -6.39
CA SER A 53 -11.83 -7.25 -6.32
C SER A 53 -11.68 -7.77 -4.89
N LEU A 54 -12.16 -9.00 -4.67
CA LEU A 54 -12.02 -9.69 -3.38
C LEU A 54 -10.57 -9.76 -2.88
N PRO A 55 -9.54 -10.06 -3.71
CA PRO A 55 -8.16 -10.08 -3.23
C PRO A 55 -7.71 -8.77 -2.58
N SER A 56 -8.00 -7.63 -3.20
CA SER A 56 -7.57 -6.33 -2.69
C SER A 56 -8.33 -5.90 -1.43
N ILE A 57 -9.63 -6.22 -1.36
CA ILE A 57 -10.45 -6.00 -0.17
C ILE A 57 -9.93 -6.85 1.00
N VAL A 58 -9.64 -8.13 0.76
CA VAL A 58 -9.03 -9.01 1.76
C VAL A 58 -7.67 -8.48 2.21
N ALA A 59 -6.84 -7.99 1.30
CA ALA A 59 -5.52 -7.43 1.60
C ALA A 59 -5.60 -6.20 2.53
N VAL A 60 -6.51 -5.26 2.29
CA VAL A 60 -6.66 -4.08 3.17
C VAL A 60 -7.27 -4.45 4.52
N ILE A 61 -8.15 -5.45 4.58
CA ILE A 61 -8.68 -5.97 5.86
C ILE A 61 -7.55 -6.64 6.65
N MET A 62 -6.74 -7.49 6.02
CA MET A 62 -5.58 -8.14 6.64
C MET A 62 -4.62 -7.13 7.27
N ASN A 63 -4.37 -6.02 6.56
CA ASN A 63 -3.59 -4.90 7.08
C ASN A 63 -4.17 -4.36 8.39
N TYR A 64 -5.45 -4.03 8.44
CA TYR A 64 -6.07 -3.50 9.66
C TYR A 64 -6.09 -4.51 10.80
N VAL A 65 -6.31 -5.81 10.52
CA VAL A 65 -6.37 -6.87 11.54
C VAL A 65 -5.02 -7.06 12.25
N ARG A 66 -3.89 -6.93 11.53
CA ARG A 66 -2.54 -7.19 12.09
C ARG A 66 -1.70 -5.94 12.33
N VAL A 67 -2.25 -4.73 12.16
CA VAL A 67 -1.48 -3.48 12.32
C VAL A 67 -0.86 -3.31 13.71
N SER A 68 -1.50 -3.84 14.76
CA SER A 68 -0.95 -3.80 16.13
C SER A 68 0.29 -4.69 16.30
N ALA A 69 0.37 -5.80 15.56
CA ALA A 69 1.45 -6.77 15.65
C ALA A 69 2.76 -6.30 15.00
N VAL A 70 2.70 -5.29 14.12
CA VAL A 70 3.87 -4.77 13.40
C VAL A 70 4.41 -3.46 13.98
N ARG A 71 3.83 -2.95 15.07
CA ARG A 71 4.21 -1.66 15.69
C ARG A 71 5.67 -1.64 16.13
N GLY A 72 6.36 -0.53 15.86
CA GLY A 72 7.77 -0.38 16.21
C GLY A 72 8.73 -1.19 15.33
N THR A 73 8.23 -1.85 14.29
CA THR A 73 9.04 -2.54 13.27
C THR A 73 9.00 -1.78 11.95
N PHE A 74 9.91 -2.09 11.04
CA PHE A 74 9.85 -1.52 9.68
C PHE A 74 8.58 -1.94 8.91
N LEU A 75 7.93 -3.04 9.29
CA LEU A 75 6.67 -3.50 8.68
C LEU A 75 5.50 -2.54 8.93
N GLU A 76 5.53 -1.76 10.02
CA GLU A 76 4.54 -0.72 10.27
C GLU A 76 4.43 0.26 9.10
N SER A 77 5.58 0.63 8.52
CA SER A 77 5.65 1.51 7.35
C SER A 77 5.01 0.88 6.10
N HIS A 78 5.16 -0.43 5.92
CA HIS A 78 4.54 -1.16 4.81
C HIS A 78 3.02 -1.27 4.97
N PHE A 79 2.53 -1.56 6.18
CA PHE A 79 1.10 -1.61 6.46
C PHE A 79 0.44 -0.25 6.18
N ARG A 80 1.03 0.82 6.70
CA ARG A 80 0.56 2.19 6.43
C ARG A 80 0.64 2.53 4.94
N TRP A 81 1.69 2.11 4.24
CA TRP A 81 1.84 2.29 2.80
C TRP A 81 0.72 1.61 2.01
N GLN A 82 0.43 0.35 2.30
CA GLN A 82 -0.59 -0.44 1.62
C GLN A 82 -2.00 0.13 1.89
N ILE A 83 -2.33 0.41 3.16
CA ILE A 83 -3.60 1.04 3.55
C ILE A 83 -3.78 2.37 2.80
N ARG A 84 -2.78 3.26 2.84
CA ARG A 84 -2.85 4.55 2.12
C ARG A 84 -3.00 4.38 0.62
N THR A 85 -2.35 3.38 0.03
CA THR A 85 -2.48 3.11 -1.41
C THR A 85 -3.93 2.78 -1.75
N PHE A 86 -4.60 1.96 -0.93
CA PHE A 86 -6.02 1.63 -1.12
C PHE A 86 -6.92 2.87 -1.02
N TRP A 87 -6.79 3.64 0.06
CA TRP A 87 -7.67 4.79 0.28
C TRP A 87 -7.41 5.96 -0.68
N TYR A 88 -6.17 6.21 -1.07
CA TYR A 88 -5.88 7.19 -2.11
C TYR A 88 -6.35 6.72 -3.48
N ALA A 89 -6.24 5.43 -3.81
CA ALA A 89 -6.83 4.89 -5.03
C ALA A 89 -8.34 5.10 -5.04
N LEU A 90 -9.03 4.81 -3.93
CA LEU A 90 -10.47 5.01 -3.81
C LEU A 90 -10.86 6.48 -3.96
N LEU A 91 -10.16 7.38 -3.26
CA LEU A 91 -10.39 8.82 -3.31
C LEU A 91 -10.23 9.36 -4.74
N TRP A 92 -9.09 9.07 -5.39
CA TRP A 92 -8.83 9.57 -6.74
C TRP A 92 -9.73 8.93 -7.80
N ALA A 93 -10.11 7.67 -7.63
CA ALA A 93 -11.10 7.04 -8.50
C ALA A 93 -12.45 7.76 -8.38
N LEU A 94 -12.89 8.09 -7.16
CA LEU A 94 -14.12 8.85 -6.94
C LEU A 94 -14.03 10.25 -7.58
N VAL A 95 -12.90 10.95 -7.46
CA VAL A 95 -12.68 12.25 -8.12
C VAL A 95 -12.78 12.10 -9.64
N CYS A 96 -12.15 11.09 -10.24
CA CYS A 96 -12.22 10.86 -11.69
C CYS A 96 -13.66 10.51 -12.13
N LEU A 97 -14.39 9.70 -11.35
CA LEU A 97 -15.81 9.41 -11.60
C LEU A 97 -16.67 10.68 -11.56
N LEU A 98 -16.45 11.56 -10.57
CA LEU A 98 -17.18 12.82 -10.44
C LEU A 98 -16.89 13.78 -11.61
N LEU A 99 -15.66 13.82 -12.11
CA LEU A 99 -15.32 14.63 -13.28
C LEU A 99 -16.00 14.10 -14.55
N ALA A 100 -16.13 12.78 -14.69
CA ALA A 100 -16.70 12.14 -15.87
C ALA A 100 -18.18 12.47 -16.15
N PHE A 101 -18.90 13.12 -15.22
CA PHE A 101 -20.30 13.56 -15.44
C PHE A 101 -20.46 14.69 -16.46
N THR A 102 -19.38 15.37 -16.84
CA THR A 102 -19.40 16.43 -17.86
C THR A 102 -18.54 16.05 -19.06
N ILE A 103 -18.81 16.58 -20.25
CA ILE A 103 -17.99 16.31 -21.44
C ILE A 103 -16.54 16.76 -21.23
N VAL A 104 -16.34 17.96 -20.67
CA VAL A 104 -15.01 18.49 -20.35
C VAL A 104 -14.32 17.63 -19.30
N GLY A 105 -15.03 17.29 -18.22
CA GLY A 105 -14.48 16.46 -17.16
C GLY A 105 -14.21 15.02 -17.59
N LEU A 106 -14.94 14.47 -18.57
CA LEU A 106 -14.65 13.16 -19.17
C LEU A 106 -13.29 13.14 -19.87
N VAL A 107 -12.95 14.20 -20.61
CA VAL A 107 -11.63 14.36 -21.25
C VAL A 107 -10.50 14.39 -20.22
N ILE A 108 -10.77 14.89 -19.01
CA ILE A 108 -9.81 14.91 -17.88
C ILE A 108 -9.81 13.56 -17.14
N ALA A 109 -10.97 12.93 -16.96
CA ALA A 109 -11.14 11.71 -16.19
C ALA A 109 -10.45 10.50 -16.84
N LEU A 110 -10.50 10.38 -18.17
CA LEU A 110 -9.86 9.28 -18.90
C LEU A 110 -8.34 9.20 -18.65
N PRO A 111 -7.53 10.26 -18.90
CA PRO A 111 -6.12 10.24 -18.55
C PRO A 111 -5.89 10.18 -17.03
N GLY A 112 -6.83 10.71 -16.22
CA GLY A 112 -6.81 10.57 -14.77
C GLY A 112 -6.86 9.11 -14.30
N PHE A 113 -7.78 8.31 -14.84
CA PHE A 113 -7.86 6.88 -14.54
C PHE A 113 -6.62 6.10 -15.00
N LEU A 114 -6.07 6.45 -16.16
CA LEU A 114 -4.84 5.84 -16.65
C LEU A 114 -3.65 6.16 -15.72
N ALA A 115 -3.47 7.43 -15.38
CA ALA A 115 -2.43 7.88 -14.46
C ALA A 115 -2.58 7.20 -13.08
N LEU A 116 -3.82 7.08 -12.60
CA LEU A 116 -4.12 6.38 -11.35
C LEU A 116 -3.77 4.89 -11.42
N GLY A 117 -4.09 4.21 -12.53
CA GLY A 117 -3.71 2.81 -12.74
C GLY A 117 -2.19 2.60 -12.72
N ILE A 118 -1.44 3.45 -13.43
CA ILE A 118 0.03 3.44 -13.41
C ILE A 118 0.57 3.71 -12.00
N TRP A 119 -0.03 4.67 -11.30
CA TRP A 119 0.34 4.99 -9.92
C TRP A 119 0.11 3.81 -8.97
N ILE A 120 -1.02 3.09 -9.07
CA ILE A 120 -1.29 1.87 -8.28
C ILE A 120 -0.23 0.80 -8.56
N ILE A 121 0.07 0.52 -9.84
CA ILE A 121 1.11 -0.45 -10.23
C ILE A 121 2.45 -0.10 -9.59
N TYR A 122 2.87 1.16 -9.74
CA TYR A 122 4.10 1.68 -9.13
C TYR A 122 4.09 1.48 -7.61
N ARG A 123 3.01 1.86 -6.92
CA ARG A 123 2.92 1.77 -5.45
C ARG A 123 3.04 0.34 -4.94
N VAL A 124 2.38 -0.62 -5.61
CA VAL A 124 2.45 -2.04 -5.26
C VAL A 124 3.85 -2.59 -5.52
N ALA A 125 4.41 -2.34 -6.72
CA ALA A 125 5.74 -2.83 -7.09
C ALA A 125 6.85 -2.26 -6.19
N ARG A 126 6.83 -0.95 -5.92
CA ARG A 126 7.83 -0.31 -5.05
C ARG A 126 7.74 -0.78 -3.62
N GLY A 127 6.52 -0.92 -3.08
CA GLY A 127 6.32 -1.42 -1.73
C GLY A 127 6.84 -2.85 -1.56
N TRP A 128 6.55 -3.71 -2.54
CA TRP A 128 6.97 -5.10 -2.51
C TRP A 128 8.49 -5.25 -2.67
N LEU A 129 9.10 -4.46 -3.56
CA LEU A 129 10.55 -4.45 -3.74
C LEU A 129 11.28 -4.01 -2.46
N ALA A 130 10.80 -2.96 -1.81
CA ALA A 130 11.37 -2.50 -0.54
C ALA A 130 11.24 -3.54 0.58
N LEU A 131 10.10 -4.26 0.65
CA LEU A 131 9.91 -5.35 1.60
C LEU A 131 10.93 -6.47 1.37
N ARG A 132 11.14 -6.86 0.11
CA ARG A 132 12.14 -7.88 -0.27
C ARG A 132 13.55 -7.47 0.15
N ASP A 133 13.87 -6.19 0.02
CA ASP A 133 15.15 -5.62 0.43
C ASP A 133 15.23 -5.34 1.95
N ARG A 134 14.20 -5.72 2.72
CA ARG A 134 14.03 -5.45 4.17
C ARG A 134 14.21 -3.97 4.54
N ARG A 135 13.72 -3.07 3.69
CA ARG A 135 13.79 -1.61 3.88
C ARG A 135 12.42 -1.05 4.25
N PRO A 136 12.34 -0.07 5.17
CA PRO A 136 11.08 0.61 5.46
C PRO A 136 10.59 1.40 4.24
N MET A 137 9.28 1.64 4.21
CA MET A 137 8.68 2.64 3.34
C MET A 137 8.79 4.02 3.97
N TYR A 138 8.87 5.04 3.13
CA TYR A 138 8.67 6.41 3.58
C TYR A 138 7.20 6.58 3.99
N VAL A 139 6.95 7.28 5.09
CA VAL A 139 5.61 7.44 5.65
C VAL A 139 5.33 8.83 6.15
#